data_AF-A0A3N5Q0J3-F1
#
_entry.id   AF-A0A3N5Q0J3-F1
#
_cell.length_a   1.000
_cell.length_b   1.000
_cell.length_c   1.000
_cell.angle_alpha   90.00
_cell.angle_beta   90.00
_cell.angle_gamma   90.00
#
_symmetry.space_group_name_H-M   'P 1'
#
loop_
_entity.id
_entity.type
_entity.pdbx_description
1 polymer ?
#
loop_
_entity_poly.entity_id
_entity_poly.type
_entity_poly.pdbx_seq_one_letter_code
_entity_poly.pdbx_strand_id
1 'polypeptide(L)'
;GRWRDTDAGEPIDATAVLTDGTTVDGPAALREALVARSDAFVTALTERLMTYALGRIVTTDDRPAVRKVVAEAADGGYRFSGIVLGIANSAPFRMQTNLGADTEEP
;
A
#
# COMPACT_ATOMS: atom_id res chain seq x y z
N GLY A 1 -5.97 12.77 -13.14
CA GLY A 1 -7.06 13.60 -12.58
C GLY A 1 -6.85 15.05 -12.96
N ARG A 2 -7.92 15.84 -13.13
CA ARG A 2 -7.87 17.28 -13.37
C ARG A 2 -8.03 18.01 -12.03
N TRP A 3 -7.22 19.02 -11.75
CA TRP A 3 -7.40 19.88 -10.58
C TRP A 3 -8.76 20.60 -10.65
N ARG A 4 -9.45 20.71 -9.53
CA ARG A 4 -10.74 21.40 -9.41
C ARG A 4 -10.77 22.13 -8.08
N ASP A 5 -11.18 23.39 -8.11
CA ASP A 5 -11.45 24.21 -6.92
C ASP A 5 -12.95 24.33 -6.63
N THR A 6 -13.78 23.92 -7.60
CA THR A 6 -15.24 23.94 -7.52
C THR A 6 -15.83 22.65 -8.08
N ASP A 7 -16.95 22.21 -7.50
CA ASP A 7 -17.78 21.13 -8.01
C ASP A 7 -19.25 21.56 -8.01
N ALA A 8 -19.95 21.31 -9.11
CA ALA A 8 -21.33 21.78 -9.34
C ALA A 8 -21.60 23.28 -9.08
N GLY A 9 -20.56 24.14 -9.16
CA GLY A 9 -20.67 25.58 -8.91
C GLY A 9 -20.36 26.00 -7.47
N GLU A 10 -20.16 25.05 -6.56
CA GLU A 10 -19.79 25.30 -5.16
C GLU A 10 -18.29 25.10 -4.93
N PRO A 11 -17.66 25.86 -4.01
CA PRO A 11 -16.29 25.60 -3.57
C PRO A 11 -16.16 24.20 -2.97
N ILE A 12 -15.07 23.51 -3.30
CA ILE A 12 -14.79 22.21 -2.69
C ILE A 12 -14.22 22.45 -1.29
N ASP A 13 -14.91 21.96 -0.26
CA ASP A 13 -14.33 21.79 1.07
C ASP A 13 -13.42 20.55 1.04
N ALA A 14 -12.11 20.81 1.05
CA ALA A 14 -11.09 19.77 1.03
C ALA A 14 -10.58 19.42 2.44
N THR A 15 -11.26 19.90 3.49
CA THR A 15 -10.87 19.63 4.87
C THR A 15 -11.32 18.25 5.33
N ALA A 16 -10.50 17.60 6.15
CA ALA A 16 -10.83 16.32 6.78
C ALA A 16 -10.14 16.19 8.13
N VAL A 17 -10.71 15.36 9.01
CA VAL A 17 -10.09 14.97 10.28
C VAL A 17 -9.70 13.49 10.18
N LEU A 18 -8.40 13.23 10.32
CA LEU A 18 -7.85 11.87 10.34
C LEU A 18 -8.23 11.15 11.63
N THR A 19 -8.07 9.82 11.66
CA THR A 19 -8.45 8.95 12.79
C THR A 19 -7.74 9.26 14.12
N ASP A 20 -6.69 10.08 14.09
CA ASP A 20 -5.96 10.56 15.25
C ASP A 20 -6.32 12.00 15.66
N GLY A 21 -7.29 12.61 15.00
CA GLY A 21 -7.68 14.00 15.20
C GLY A 21 -6.88 15.02 14.38
N THR A 22 -5.91 14.60 13.56
CA THR A 22 -5.16 15.54 12.70
C THR A 22 -6.09 16.12 11.65
N THR A 23 -6.23 17.45 11.63
CA THR A 23 -6.97 18.15 10.58
C THR A 23 -6.07 18.36 9.38
N VAL A 24 -6.54 17.98 8.19
CA VAL A 24 -5.87 18.20 6.92
C VAL A 24 -6.73 19.09 6.05
N ASP A 25 -6.11 20.04 5.35
CA ASP A 25 -6.77 20.89 4.37
C ASP A 25 -6.11 20.66 3.00
N GLY A 26 -6.81 19.88 2.17
CA GLY A 26 -6.39 19.58 0.82
C GLY A 26 -5.24 18.58 0.67
N PRO A 27 -4.82 18.32 -0.59
CA PRO A 27 -3.90 17.22 -0.91
C PRO A 27 -2.48 17.39 -0.35
N ALA A 28 -2.00 18.62 -0.20
CA ALA A 28 -0.68 18.90 0.33
C ALA A 28 -0.59 18.54 1.83
N ALA A 29 -1.55 19.01 2.63
CA ALA A 29 -1.64 18.68 4.04
C ALA A 29 -1.87 17.17 4.26
N LEU A 30 -2.68 16.53 3.41
CA LEU A 30 -2.86 15.08 3.45
C LEU A 30 -1.52 14.35 3.19
N ARG A 31 -0.75 14.78 2.19
CA ARG A 31 0.56 14.19 1.91
C ARG A 31 1.50 14.30 3.12
N GLU A 32 1.55 15.47 3.75
CA GLU A 32 2.39 15.69 4.94
C GLU A 32 1.97 14.79 6.10
N ALA A 33 0.66 14.68 6.36
CA ALA A 33 0.14 13.80 7.40
C ALA A 33 0.44 12.31 7.13
N LEU A 34 0.40 11.87 5.87
CA LEU A 34 0.77 10.50 5.48
C LEU A 34 2.26 10.23 5.65
N VAL A 35 3.13 11.20 5.33
CA VAL A 35 4.58 11.08 5.52
C VAL A 35 4.95 11.03 7.00
N ALA A 36 4.27 11.82 7.85
CA ALA A 36 4.44 11.76 9.30
C ALA A 36 4.06 10.40 9.90
N ARG A 37 3.24 9.61 9.18
CA ARG A 37 2.76 8.27 9.54
C ARG A 37 3.24 7.21 8.57
N SER A 38 4.50 7.33 8.15
CA SER A 38 5.12 6.51 7.12
C SER A 38 4.91 5.01 7.33
N ASP A 39 5.03 4.50 8.56
CA ASP A 39 4.84 3.05 8.84
C ASP A 39 3.41 2.54 8.52
N ALA A 40 2.38 3.23 8.99
CA ALA A 40 0.98 2.83 8.75
C ALA A 40 0.61 2.94 7.26
N PHE A 41 1.06 4.01 6.60
CA PHE A 41 0.85 4.19 5.16
C PHE A 41 1.58 3.12 4.35
N VAL A 42 2.86 2.87 4.64
CA VAL A 42 3.68 1.89 3.93
C VAL A 42 3.18 0.47 4.17
N THR A 43 2.68 0.17 5.38
CA THR A 43 1.99 -1.11 5.65
C THR A 43 0.78 -1.28 4.76
N ALA A 44 -0.13 -0.30 4.74
CA ALA A 44 -1.35 -0.37 3.91
C ALA A 44 -1.04 -0.41 2.40
N LEU A 45 0.02 0.26 1.96
CA LEU A 45 0.52 0.20 0.59
C LEU A 45 1.08 -1.19 0.26
N THR A 46 1.89 -1.76 1.15
CA THR A 46 2.50 -3.08 1.00
C THR A 46 1.44 -4.17 0.92
N GLU A 47 0.40 -4.14 1.77
CA GLU A 47 -0.72 -5.09 1.71
C GLU A 47 -1.45 -5.03 0.36
N ARG A 48 -1.73 -3.82 -0.14
CA ARG A 48 -2.38 -3.63 -1.44
C ARG A 48 -1.51 -4.14 -2.57
N LEU A 49 -0.22 -3.79 -2.59
CA LEU A 49 0.72 -4.26 -3.62
C LEU A 49 0.89 -5.78 -3.58
N MET A 50 0.98 -6.37 -2.39
CA MET A 50 1.06 -7.82 -2.22
C MET A 50 -0.22 -8.51 -2.71
N THR A 51 -1.40 -7.91 -2.50
CA THR A 51 -2.66 -8.42 -3.07
C THR A 51 -2.58 -8.52 -4.61
N TYR A 52 -2.07 -7.49 -5.27
CA TYR A 52 -1.88 -7.53 -6.72
C TYR A 52 -0.79 -8.52 -7.13
N ALA A 53 0.33 -8.58 -6.40
CA ALA A 53 1.44 -9.48 -6.71
C ALA A 53 1.06 -10.96 -6.57
N LEU A 54 0.17 -11.30 -5.63
CA LEU A 54 -0.29 -12.66 -5.39
C LEU A 54 -1.56 -13.02 -6.19
N GLY A 55 -2.25 -12.05 -6.80
CA GLY A 55 -3.54 -12.28 -7.45
C GLY A 55 -4.68 -12.70 -6.51
N ARG A 56 -4.49 -12.52 -5.19
CA ARG A 56 -5.47 -12.85 -4.14
C ARG A 56 -5.36 -11.85 -3.00
N ILE A 57 -6.43 -11.72 -2.22
CA ILE A 57 -6.42 -10.91 -1.00
C ILE A 57 -5.38 -11.47 -0.01
N VAL A 58 -4.61 -10.57 0.61
CA VAL A 58 -3.68 -10.87 1.70
C VAL A 58 -4.46 -11.40 2.90
N THR A 59 -4.05 -12.56 3.43
CA THR A 59 -4.67 -13.20 4.60
C THR A 59 -3.81 -13.00 5.85
N THR A 60 -4.26 -13.53 6.99
CA THR A 60 -3.50 -13.50 8.24
C THR A 60 -2.12 -14.16 8.10
N ASP A 61 -1.99 -15.20 7.26
CA ASP A 61 -0.75 -15.94 7.04
C ASP A 61 0.31 -15.12 6.30
N ASP A 62 -0.11 -14.11 5.53
CA ASP A 62 0.79 -13.21 4.80
C ASP A 62 1.29 -12.04 5.69
N ARG A 63 0.62 -11.77 6.82
CA ARG A 63 0.96 -10.63 7.70
C ARG A 63 2.41 -10.62 8.19
N PRO A 64 3.05 -11.76 8.54
CA PRO A 64 4.47 -11.79 8.84
C PRO A 64 5.34 -11.31 7.66
N ALA A 65 4.98 -11.68 6.43
CA ALA A 65 5.71 -11.24 5.23
C ALA A 65 5.54 -9.73 4.99
N VAL A 66 4.32 -9.20 5.15
CA VAL A 66 4.06 -7.75 5.09
C VAL A 66 4.93 -6.99 6.10
N ARG A 67 4.90 -7.40 7.37
CA ARG A 67 5.71 -6.75 8.44
C ARG A 67 7.20 -6.78 8.12
N LYS A 68 7.70 -7.90 7.60
CA LYS A 68 9.10 -8.04 7.21
C LYS A 68 9.46 -7.05 6.10
N VAL A 69 8.65 -6.96 5.05
CA VAL A 69 8.88 -6.01 3.94
C VAL A 69 8.87 -4.56 4.42
N VAL A 70 7.92 -4.21 5.30
CA VAL A 70 7.84 -2.85 5.87
C VAL A 70 9.08 -2.52 6.70
N ALA A 71 9.52 -3.44 7.56
CA ALA A 71 10.73 -3.26 8.37
C ALA A 71 11.98 -3.09 7.51
N GLU A 72 12.18 -3.95 6.50
CA GLU A 72 13.31 -3.84 5.56
C GLU A 72 13.24 -2.55 4.73
N ALA A 73 12.04 -2.10 4.36
CA ALA A 73 11.85 -0.84 3.66
C ALA A 73 12.18 0.37 4.55
N ALA A 74 11.89 0.30 5.86
CA ALA A 74 12.21 1.36 6.82
C ALA A 74 13.72 1.62 6.87
N ASP A 75 14.55 0.57 6.91
CA ASP A 75 16.00 0.68 6.87
C ASP A 75 16.51 1.37 5.59
N GLY A 76 15.77 1.22 4.49
CA GLY A 76 16.04 1.84 3.20
C GLY A 76 15.44 3.24 3.01
N GLY A 77 14.78 3.82 4.01
CA GLY A 77 14.08 5.11 3.91
C GLY A 77 12.75 5.05 3.16
N TYR A 78 12.03 3.92 3.25
CA TYR A 78 10.73 3.66 2.62
C TYR A 78 10.70 3.87 1.10
N ARG A 79 11.82 3.56 0.42
CA ARG A 79 11.89 3.66 -1.05
C ARG A 79 10.89 2.69 -1.69
N PHE A 80 10.10 3.19 -2.64
CA PHE A 80 9.13 2.39 -3.38
C PHE A 80 9.75 1.14 -4.02
N SER A 81 10.93 1.28 -4.63
CA SER A 81 11.68 0.16 -5.20
C SER A 81 12.05 -0.90 -4.15
N GLY A 82 12.35 -0.48 -2.92
CA GLY A 82 12.63 -1.39 -1.80
C GLY A 82 11.41 -2.21 -1.40
N ILE A 83 10.22 -1.59 -1.35
CA ILE A 83 8.96 -2.28 -1.06
C ILE A 83 8.67 -3.33 -2.15
N VAL A 84 8.76 -2.96 -3.42
CA VAL A 84 8.52 -3.87 -4.55
C VAL A 84 9.50 -5.05 -4.53
N LEU A 85 10.79 -4.78 -4.30
CA LEU A 85 11.80 -5.83 -4.20
C LEU A 85 11.57 -6.75 -3.00
N GLY A 86 11.16 -6.19 -1.85
CA GLY A 86 10.79 -6.95 -0.66
C GLY A 86 9.63 -7.91 -0.93
N ILE A 87 8.58 -7.43 -1.62
CA ILE A 87 7.44 -8.27 -2.03
C ILE A 87 7.90 -9.39 -2.97
N ALA A 88 8.68 -9.07 -4.01
CA ALA A 88 9.17 -10.06 -4.98
C ALA A 88 10.08 -11.13 -4.36
N ASN A 89 10.74 -10.81 -3.24
CA ASN A 89 11.58 -11.76 -2.50
C ASN A 89 10.86 -12.45 -1.34
N SER A 90 9.59 -12.12 -1.09
CA SER A 90 8.80 -12.68 0.01
C SER A 90 8.43 -14.15 -0.25
N ALA A 91 8.27 -14.91 0.83
CA ALA A 91 7.85 -16.31 0.74
C ALA A 91 6.49 -16.49 0.04
N PRO A 92 5.43 -15.69 0.34
CA PRO A 92 4.15 -15.82 -0.35
C PRO A 92 4.25 -15.66 -1.87
N PHE A 93 5.14 -14.77 -2.34
CA PHE A 93 5.33 -14.54 -3.77
C PHE A 93 6.15 -15.66 -4.43
N ARG A 94 7.26 -16.08 -3.79
CA ARG A 94 8.17 -17.09 -4.36
C ARG A 94 7.65 -18.52 -4.28
N MET A 95 6.82 -18.82 -3.28
CA MET A 95 6.25 -20.15 -3.05
C MET A 95 4.82 -20.25 -3.57
N GLN A 96 4.37 -19.27 -4.35
CA GLN A 96 3.16 -19.41 -5.13
C GLN A 96 3.37 -20.55 -6.13
N THR A 97 2.94 -21.75 -5.76
CA THR A 97 2.82 -22.86 -6.70
C THR A 97 1.87 -22.40 -7.78
N ASN A 98 2.39 -22.34 -9.02
CA ASN A 98 1.58 -22.08 -10.19
C ASN A 98 0.41 -23.07 -10.18
N LEU A 99 -0.79 -22.61 -9.83
CA LEU A 99 -2.03 -23.40 -9.92
C LEU A 99 -2.45 -23.65 -11.39
N GLY A 100 -1.52 -23.51 -12.34
CA GLY A 100 -1.69 -23.75 -13.77
C GLY A 100 -0.62 -24.66 -14.35
N ALA A 101 0.17 -25.37 -13.53
CA ALA A 101 1.13 -26.38 -14.00
C ALA A 101 0.55 -27.80 -14.05
N ASP A 102 -0.65 -28.04 -13.49
CA ASP A 102 -1.23 -29.39 -13.34
C ASP A 102 -2.57 -29.56 -14.10
N THR A 103 -2.80 -28.82 -15.19
CA THR A 103 -3.97 -29.06 -16.07
C THR A 103 -3.52 -29.33 -17.50
N GLU A 104 -2.68 -30.35 -17.67
CA GLU A 104 -2.58 -31.11 -18.91
C GLU A 104 -2.87 -32.58 -18.55
N GLU A 105 -4.14 -32.99 -18.65
CA GLU A 105 -4.49 -34.42 -18.69
C GLU A 105 -4.29 -34.95 -20.13
N PRO A 106 -3.67 -36.12 -20.32
CA PRO A 106 -3.52 -36.78 -21.63
C PRO A 106 -4.82 -37.41 -22.16
#